data_AF-B8C4T6-F1
#
_entry.id   AF-B8C4T6-F1
#
_cell.length_a   1.000
_cell.length_b   1.000
_cell.length_c   1.000
_cell.angle_alpha   90.00
_cell.angle_beta   90.00
_cell.angle_gamma   90.00
#
_symmetry.space_group_name_H-M   'P 1'
#
loop_
_entity.id
_entity.type
_entity.pdbx_description
1 polymer ?
#
loop_
_entity_poly.entity_id
_entity_poly.type
_entity_poly.pdbx_seq_one_letter_code
_entity_poly.pdbx_strand_id
1 'polypeptide(L)'
;MDHHHERRYVISRRAKMRLTAALISILLAASALLLTPTTRHQLSPATLYSSSFYPAHRQLLSLSQYTDPKSTSLRTDIAVPISDQSQPLNLQQYQLQQHPSLQITPYNIDNAILAIKAFRYQAFFFLYDSSTDAFIVIHNAEKCINGCQRIYRVAATVAFALRYNFPDRFRSGQEELIFLMSTGDAPRLRGPCLLEQRRYCKSDEFAPILQFGSVYADGKMMPSMIAMPQPVRPHLPCFEEWQLTIMLDGTNGNGAGVGKVCQDLQPRGNANVGKIHDGLVFNALGLTWDDLIPQIIWRGTDFMFLHTMYPQMRYPDYEADVEPKIAEVVDGGNECDVTRAAIQALWEMGDELLPRWRGVLLTSEAELQAKEQSMATSNNPEALPWINIKFANLIMNGVKTPATQSEGYAKMQNVGIAVIGEYVSMMEQSKYKYHIDLGGGGGTTWTGTIEKLAMPGALFHHVTATSDWFFDMLQPFVHYIPIRSDLSDLREKYEWAEAHPMETQRIAEAGTEFARWVGSVKGFDELYRRYLLDPLAKVIGAYQPLPS
;
A
#
# COMPACT_ATOMS: atom_id res chain seq x y z
N MET A 1 -78.27 2.96 -0.99
CA MET A 1 -79.09 4.01 -0.36
C MET A 1 -78.38 4.39 0.93
N ASP A 2 -77.74 5.53 1.09
CA ASP A 2 -77.72 6.72 0.26
C ASP A 2 -76.43 7.54 0.50
N HIS A 3 -76.21 8.45 -0.42
CA HIS A 3 -75.05 9.26 -0.73
C HIS A 3 -74.34 10.08 0.38
N HIS A 4 -73.10 10.46 0.00
CA HIS A 4 -72.35 11.68 0.35
C HIS A 4 -71.47 11.68 1.60
N HIS A 5 -70.16 11.46 1.41
CA HIS A 5 -69.15 12.50 1.67
C HIS A 5 -67.71 12.08 1.24
N GLU A 6 -67.51 11.81 -0.05
CA GLU A 6 -66.24 12.11 -0.70
C GLU A 6 -66.21 13.59 -1.06
N ARG A 7 -65.40 14.38 -0.35
CA ARG A 7 -64.81 15.69 -0.73
C ARG A 7 -64.37 16.39 0.55
N ARG A 8 -63.17 16.05 1.05
CA ARG A 8 -62.34 16.88 1.93
C ARG A 8 -61.10 16.08 2.32
N TYR A 9 -60.15 15.90 1.41
CA TYR A 9 -58.73 15.69 1.75
C TYR A 9 -57.78 15.80 0.54
N VAL A 10 -58.16 16.56 -0.50
CA VAL A 10 -57.31 16.87 -1.68
C VAL A 10 -57.15 18.39 -1.91
N ILE A 11 -57.58 19.22 -0.95
CA ILE A 11 -57.43 20.68 -1.02
C ILE A 11 -56.72 21.18 0.24
N SER A 12 -55.44 20.82 0.41
CA SER A 12 -54.55 21.56 1.34
C SER A 12 -53.05 21.54 0.97
N ARG A 13 -52.64 20.90 -0.15
CA ARG A 13 -51.24 20.89 -0.60
C ARG A 13 -50.90 21.84 -1.76
N ARG A 14 -51.86 22.60 -2.31
CA ARG A 14 -51.59 23.60 -3.38
C ARG A 14 -51.64 25.07 -2.94
N ALA A 15 -51.98 25.36 -1.68
CA ALA A 15 -51.99 26.73 -1.15
C ALA A 15 -50.75 27.09 -0.28
N LYS A 16 -49.94 26.11 0.13
CA LYS A 16 -48.68 26.33 0.88
C LYS A 16 -47.41 26.40 0.01
N MET A 17 -47.54 26.27 -1.31
CA MET A 17 -46.41 26.25 -2.24
C MET A 17 -46.36 27.47 -3.19
N ARG A 18 -47.12 28.54 -2.86
CA ARG A 18 -47.12 29.80 -3.63
C ARG A 18 -46.87 31.07 -2.79
N LEU A 19 -46.65 30.94 -1.48
CA LEU A 19 -46.26 32.07 -0.61
C LEU A 19 -44.77 32.10 -0.21
N THR A 20 -44.01 31.03 -0.47
CA THR A 20 -42.55 30.98 -0.20
C THR A 20 -41.69 31.37 -1.40
N ALA A 21 -42.27 31.54 -2.59
CA ALA A 21 -41.55 31.95 -3.81
C ALA A 21 -41.54 33.47 -4.06
N ALA A 22 -42.31 34.26 -3.31
CA ALA A 22 -42.39 35.72 -3.49
C ALA A 22 -41.53 36.53 -2.50
N LEU A 23 -40.95 35.89 -1.48
CA LEU A 23 -40.11 36.54 -0.45
C LEU A 23 -38.59 36.33 -0.67
N ILE A 24 -38.18 35.48 -1.62
CA ILE A 24 -36.77 35.23 -1.95
C ILE A 24 -36.28 36.15 -3.09
N SER A 25 -37.19 36.73 -3.89
CA SER A 25 -36.84 37.61 -5.02
C SER A 25 -36.62 39.08 -4.62
N ILE A 26 -36.89 39.47 -3.38
CA ILE A 26 -36.73 40.87 -2.90
C ILE A 26 -35.46 41.04 -2.02
N LEU A 27 -34.81 39.94 -1.62
CA LEU A 27 -33.55 39.97 -0.84
C LEU A 27 -32.29 39.73 -1.68
N LEU A 28 -32.41 39.48 -3.00
CA LEU A 28 -31.29 39.33 -3.93
C LEU A 28 -31.04 40.57 -4.82
N ALA A 29 -31.80 41.66 -4.63
CA ALA A 29 -31.69 42.89 -5.43
C ALA A 29 -31.02 44.07 -4.71
N ALA A 30 -30.47 43.88 -3.49
CA ALA A 30 -29.91 44.95 -2.67
C ALA A 30 -28.42 44.78 -2.31
N SER A 31 -27.63 44.11 -3.15
CA SER A 31 -26.16 44.08 -2.99
C SER A 31 -25.39 44.23 -4.31
N ALA A 32 -26.02 44.84 -5.32
CA ALA A 32 -25.39 45.27 -6.55
C ALA A 32 -25.36 46.80 -6.63
N LEU A 33 -24.53 47.42 -5.79
CA LEU A 33 -24.09 48.81 -5.95
C LEU A 33 -22.79 48.96 -5.18
N LEU A 34 -21.67 48.66 -5.86
CA LEU A 34 -20.39 49.36 -5.84
C LEU A 34 -19.33 48.49 -6.51
N LEU A 35 -18.50 49.15 -7.34
CA LEU A 35 -17.31 48.68 -8.04
C LEU A 35 -17.54 48.18 -9.49
N THR A 36 -17.18 49.08 -10.40
CA THR A 36 -17.03 48.93 -11.84
C THR A 36 -15.97 47.88 -12.22
N PRO A 37 -16.10 47.28 -13.41
CA PRO A 37 -14.92 47.20 -14.26
C PRO A 37 -15.22 47.58 -15.72
N THR A 38 -14.49 48.56 -16.21
CA THR A 38 -14.35 48.89 -17.63
C THR A 38 -13.48 47.85 -18.34
N THR A 39 -13.82 47.61 -19.61
CA THR A 39 -13.04 46.97 -20.69
C THR A 39 -12.74 45.46 -20.58
N ARG A 40 -13.66 44.67 -21.17
CA ARG A 40 -13.37 43.38 -21.81
C ARG A 40 -12.35 43.60 -22.94
N HIS A 41 -11.15 43.06 -22.80
CA HIS A 41 -10.42 42.53 -23.94
C HIS A 41 -10.61 41.02 -23.96
N GLN A 42 -11.31 40.53 -24.99
CA GLN A 42 -11.19 39.14 -25.44
C GLN A 42 -9.74 38.92 -25.87
N LEU A 43 -9.04 38.02 -25.18
CA LEU A 43 -7.86 37.36 -25.70
C LEU A 43 -8.17 35.86 -25.73
N SER A 44 -7.99 35.27 -26.91
CA SER A 44 -8.15 33.85 -27.16
C SER A 44 -7.13 33.03 -26.35
N PRO A 45 -7.44 31.78 -25.96
CA PRO A 45 -6.45 30.87 -25.40
C PRO A 45 -5.65 30.24 -26.54
N ALA A 46 -4.91 31.04 -27.31
CA ALA A 46 -4.08 30.54 -28.40
C ALA A 46 -2.98 31.52 -28.79
N THR A 47 -2.22 32.09 -27.85
CA THR A 47 -0.92 32.73 -28.13
C THR A 47 -0.23 33.13 -26.83
N LEU A 48 0.66 32.26 -26.34
CA LEU A 48 1.84 32.53 -25.50
C LEU A 48 2.44 31.18 -25.05
N TYR A 49 2.68 30.26 -25.99
CA TYR A 49 3.61 29.16 -25.77
C TYR A 49 4.96 29.63 -26.30
N SER A 50 5.83 30.09 -25.39
CA SER A 50 7.16 30.51 -25.78
C SER A 50 7.93 29.30 -26.35
N SER A 51 8.80 29.59 -27.30
CA SER A 51 9.75 28.69 -27.94
C SER A 51 10.84 28.15 -26.99
N SER A 52 10.60 28.16 -25.67
CA SER A 52 11.59 27.99 -24.61
C SER A 52 11.68 26.58 -24.02
N PHE A 53 10.74 25.69 -24.36
CA PHE A 53 10.74 24.32 -23.81
C PHE A 53 11.65 23.39 -24.61
N TYR A 54 12.38 22.52 -23.91
CA TYR A 54 13.19 21.46 -24.50
C TYR A 54 12.34 20.52 -25.40
N PRO A 55 12.93 19.88 -26.43
CA PRO A 55 12.20 19.04 -27.39
C PRO A 55 11.39 17.91 -26.74
N ALA A 56 11.94 17.28 -25.70
CA ALA A 56 11.27 16.20 -24.99
C ALA A 56 10.00 16.67 -24.25
N HIS A 57 10.05 17.83 -23.59
CA HIS A 57 8.87 18.44 -22.97
C HIS A 57 7.79 18.70 -24.02
N ARG A 58 8.16 19.24 -25.19
CA ARG A 58 7.20 19.48 -26.30
C ARG A 58 6.48 18.23 -26.79
N GLN A 59 7.15 17.08 -26.84
CA GLN A 59 6.50 15.81 -27.23
C GLN A 59 5.40 15.41 -26.23
N LEU A 60 5.63 15.64 -24.93
CA LEU A 60 4.66 15.34 -23.88
C LEU A 60 3.49 16.33 -23.80
N LEU A 61 3.63 17.56 -24.32
CA LEU A 61 2.54 18.55 -24.33
C LEU A 61 1.30 18.09 -25.13
N SER A 62 1.45 17.08 -26.00
CA SER A 62 0.35 16.45 -26.75
C SER A 62 -0.49 15.47 -25.92
N LEU A 63 -0.01 15.10 -24.73
CA LEU A 63 -0.71 14.26 -23.75
C LEU A 63 -1.40 15.18 -22.73
N SER A 64 -2.62 14.83 -22.32
CA SER A 64 -3.50 15.65 -21.48
C SER A 64 -2.78 16.33 -20.31
N GLN A 65 -2.69 17.66 -20.34
CA GLN A 65 -2.15 18.47 -19.25
C GLN A 65 -3.27 18.81 -18.26
N TYR A 66 -3.06 18.49 -16.98
CA TYR A 66 -3.78 19.14 -15.89
C TYR A 66 -2.76 19.82 -14.99
N THR A 67 -2.75 21.15 -15.03
CA THR A 67 -2.06 22.01 -14.05
C THR A 67 -2.99 22.22 -12.87
N ASP A 68 -2.56 21.83 -11.68
CA ASP A 68 -3.33 22.03 -10.44
C ASP A 68 -3.49 23.54 -10.15
N PRO A 69 -4.73 24.07 -10.00
CA PRO A 69 -4.95 25.44 -9.56
C PRO A 69 -4.59 25.69 -8.07
N LYS A 70 -4.00 24.72 -7.36
CA LYS A 70 -3.43 24.86 -6.01
C LYS A 70 -1.92 24.62 -5.93
N SER A 71 -1.18 24.97 -6.99
CA SER A 71 0.27 25.22 -6.90
C SER A 71 0.63 26.51 -6.14
N THR A 72 -0.29 27.09 -5.37
CA THR A 72 -0.01 28.19 -4.45
C THR A 72 1.05 27.74 -3.45
N SER A 73 2.29 28.10 -3.77
CA SER A 73 3.51 27.80 -3.02
C SER A 73 3.69 26.31 -2.68
N LEU A 74 4.44 25.58 -3.51
CA LEU A 74 5.52 24.76 -2.93
C LEU A 74 6.20 25.66 -1.90
N ARG A 75 6.15 25.31 -0.60
CA ARG A 75 6.60 26.17 0.50
C ARG A 75 7.84 26.96 0.08
N THR A 76 7.67 28.27 -0.11
CA THR A 76 8.74 29.21 -0.42
C THR A 76 9.58 29.57 0.81
N ASP A 77 9.41 28.87 1.93
CA ASP A 77 10.10 29.20 3.20
C ASP A 77 11.46 28.52 3.38
N ILE A 78 12.02 27.88 2.35
CA ILE A 78 13.42 27.44 2.36
C ILE A 78 14.08 27.77 1.02
N ALA A 79 14.19 29.07 0.72
CA ALA A 79 15.22 29.57 -0.16
C ALA A 79 16.52 29.65 0.65
N VAL A 80 17.36 28.61 0.59
CA VAL A 80 18.70 28.66 1.19
C VAL A 80 19.71 29.10 0.13
N PRO A 81 20.46 30.19 0.36
CA PRO A 81 21.62 30.51 -0.47
C PRO A 81 22.71 29.45 -0.22
N ILE A 82 23.17 28.83 -1.30
CA ILE A 82 24.26 27.84 -1.27
C ILE A 82 25.55 28.59 -0.91
N SER A 83 26.12 28.34 0.27
CA SER A 83 27.51 28.69 0.54
C SER A 83 28.42 27.63 -0.09
N ASP A 84 29.39 28.09 -0.86
CA ASP A 84 30.32 27.37 -1.75
C ASP A 84 31.34 26.45 -1.04
N GLN A 85 30.92 25.72 0.00
CA GLN A 85 31.79 24.79 0.74
C GLN A 85 31.06 23.50 1.09
N SER A 86 30.87 22.64 0.09
CA SER A 86 30.74 21.20 0.32
C SER A 86 31.60 20.47 -0.69
N GLN A 87 32.48 19.59 -0.21
CA GLN A 87 33.36 18.83 -1.09
C GLN A 87 32.55 17.83 -1.93
N PRO A 88 32.87 17.66 -3.22
CA PRO A 88 32.15 16.76 -4.11
C PRO A 88 32.32 15.30 -3.67
N LEU A 89 31.21 14.57 -3.57
CA LEU A 89 31.25 13.11 -3.43
C LEU A 89 31.68 12.49 -4.77
N ASN A 90 32.82 11.79 -4.78
CA ASN A 90 33.34 11.08 -5.93
C ASN A 90 32.57 9.77 -6.18
N LEU A 91 31.91 9.67 -7.34
CA LEU A 91 31.13 8.51 -7.79
C LEU A 91 31.92 7.18 -7.83
N GLN A 92 33.27 7.22 -7.83
CA GLN A 92 34.11 6.02 -7.92
C GLN A 92 34.33 5.25 -6.60
N GLN A 93 33.91 5.78 -5.44
CA GLN A 93 34.24 5.18 -4.13
C GLN A 93 33.20 4.19 -3.57
N TYR A 94 32.13 3.88 -4.33
CA TYR A 94 31.09 2.92 -3.92
C TYR A 94 31.45 1.48 -4.32
N GLN A 95 32.10 0.72 -3.43
CA GLN A 95 32.15 -0.75 -3.53
C GLN A 95 30.98 -1.36 -2.74
N LEU A 96 29.89 -1.61 -3.47
CA LEU A 96 28.66 -2.24 -3.04
C LEU A 96 28.91 -3.70 -2.61
N GLN A 97 28.41 -4.11 -1.44
CA GLN A 97 28.10 -5.52 -1.19
C GLN A 97 27.02 -5.93 -2.20
N GLN A 98 27.34 -6.94 -3.01
CA GLN A 98 26.68 -7.19 -4.28
C GLN A 98 25.21 -7.60 -4.12
N HIS A 99 24.32 -6.67 -4.47
CA HIS A 99 23.08 -7.02 -5.14
C HIS A 99 23.33 -7.72 -6.47
N PRO A 100 22.35 -8.48 -7.00
CA PRO A 100 22.23 -8.59 -8.45
C PRO A 100 22.15 -7.16 -8.97
N SER A 101 23.21 -6.69 -9.62
CA SER A 101 23.35 -5.29 -10.01
C SER A 101 22.09 -4.88 -10.77
N LEU A 102 21.25 -4.01 -10.19
CA LEU A 102 20.18 -3.39 -10.96
C LEU A 102 20.82 -2.76 -12.20
N GLN A 103 20.54 -3.31 -13.37
CA GLN A 103 21.03 -2.84 -14.66
C GLN A 103 19.87 -2.12 -15.35
N ILE A 104 20.08 -0.87 -15.73
CA ILE A 104 19.11 -0.09 -16.50
C ILE A 104 19.71 0.09 -17.89
N THR A 105 18.99 -0.36 -18.91
CA THR A 105 19.38 -0.15 -20.30
C THR A 105 19.36 1.34 -20.62
N PRO A 106 20.30 1.85 -21.44
CA PRO A 106 20.24 3.24 -21.89
C PRO A 106 18.89 3.55 -22.53
N TYR A 107 18.30 4.68 -22.18
CA TYR A 107 16.92 4.99 -22.55
C TYR A 107 16.71 6.49 -22.73
N ASN A 108 15.67 6.86 -23.48
CA ASN A 108 15.26 8.24 -23.71
C ASN A 108 13.73 8.40 -23.54
N ILE A 109 13.19 9.54 -23.97
CA ILE A 109 11.75 9.82 -23.89
C ILE A 109 10.90 8.83 -24.71
N ASP A 110 11.36 8.33 -25.86
CA ASP A 110 10.59 7.38 -26.67
C ASP A 110 10.37 6.06 -25.93
N ASN A 111 11.39 5.59 -25.20
CA ASN A 111 11.29 4.43 -24.32
C ASN A 111 10.26 4.66 -23.20
N ALA A 112 10.17 5.88 -22.65
CA ALA A 112 9.19 6.23 -21.62
C ALA A 112 7.77 6.34 -22.18
N ILE A 113 7.59 6.91 -23.38
CA ILE A 113 6.32 6.95 -24.10
C ILE A 113 5.85 5.53 -24.46
N LEU A 114 6.77 4.64 -24.80
CA LEU A 114 6.46 3.24 -25.03
C LEU A 114 6.01 2.55 -23.73
N ALA A 115 6.80 2.67 -22.66
CA ALA A 115 6.52 2.01 -21.39
C ALA A 115 5.20 2.47 -20.74
N ILE A 116 4.85 3.76 -20.80
CA ILE A 116 3.65 4.28 -20.12
C ILE A 116 2.34 3.73 -20.71
N LYS A 117 2.35 3.27 -21.97
CA LYS A 117 1.20 2.64 -22.65
C LYS A 117 0.83 1.29 -22.03
N ALA A 118 1.73 0.68 -21.25
CA ALA A 118 1.45 -0.52 -20.46
C ALA A 118 0.44 -0.29 -19.34
N PHE A 119 0.26 0.97 -18.89
CA PHE A 119 -0.56 1.29 -17.72
C PHE A 119 -1.98 1.74 -18.08
N ARG A 120 -2.94 1.36 -17.24
CA ARG A 120 -4.34 1.82 -17.34
C ARG A 120 -4.50 3.23 -16.74
N TYR A 121 -3.90 3.46 -15.58
CA TYR A 121 -3.84 4.71 -14.81
C TYR A 121 -2.75 4.59 -13.75
N GLN A 122 -2.50 5.63 -12.94
CA GLN A 122 -1.49 5.64 -11.86
C GLN A 122 -0.04 5.43 -12.34
N ALA A 123 0.26 5.83 -13.58
CA ALA A 123 1.62 6.01 -14.06
C ALA A 123 1.83 7.47 -14.48
N PHE A 124 3.04 7.95 -14.29
CA PHE A 124 3.37 9.36 -14.40
C PHE A 124 4.74 9.51 -15.03
N PHE A 125 4.90 10.48 -15.92
CA PHE A 125 6.22 10.99 -16.25
C PHE A 125 6.69 11.87 -15.09
N PHE A 126 7.92 11.66 -14.65
CA PHE A 126 8.65 12.60 -13.80
C PHE A 126 9.76 13.19 -14.64
N LEU A 127 9.75 14.52 -14.79
CA LEU A 127 10.70 15.22 -15.63
C LEU A 127 11.41 16.33 -14.87
N TYR A 128 12.67 16.57 -15.23
CA TYR A 128 13.41 17.78 -14.87
C TYR A 128 13.53 18.68 -16.10
N ASP A 129 12.97 19.89 -16.02
CA ASP A 129 13.07 20.92 -17.04
C ASP A 129 14.14 21.94 -16.63
N SER A 130 15.31 21.87 -17.27
CA SER A 130 16.44 22.72 -16.94
C SER A 130 16.28 24.18 -17.38
N SER A 131 15.33 24.47 -18.27
CA SER A 131 15.02 25.84 -18.70
C SER A 131 14.32 26.63 -17.60
N THR A 132 13.52 25.95 -16.78
CA THR A 132 12.77 26.53 -15.66
C THR A 132 13.31 26.11 -14.30
N ASP A 133 14.34 25.25 -14.27
CA ASP A 133 14.87 24.60 -13.08
C ASP A 133 13.76 23.92 -12.23
N ALA A 134 12.83 23.25 -12.89
CA ALA A 134 11.65 22.68 -12.25
C ALA A 134 11.53 21.17 -12.46
N PHE A 135 11.00 20.48 -11.44
CA PHE A 135 10.52 19.11 -11.59
C PHE A 135 9.01 19.13 -11.89
N ILE A 136 8.60 18.38 -12.91
CA ILE A 136 7.21 18.35 -13.37
C ILE A 136 6.72 16.90 -13.40
N VAL A 137 5.46 16.70 -12.99
CA VAL A 137 4.77 15.40 -13.05
C VAL A 137 3.67 15.47 -14.09
N ILE A 138 3.69 14.55 -15.06
CA ILE A 138 2.65 14.46 -16.10
C ILE A 138 1.93 13.12 -15.98
N HIS A 139 0.59 13.16 -15.96
CA HIS A 139 -0.26 11.99 -15.74
C HIS A 139 -0.50 11.21 -17.03
N ASN A 140 -0.59 9.88 -16.94
CA ASN A 140 -0.97 9.03 -18.09
C ASN A 140 -2.48 8.99 -18.39
N ALA A 141 -3.28 9.71 -17.60
CA ALA A 141 -4.73 9.77 -17.72
C ALA A 141 -5.23 11.21 -17.60
N GLU A 142 -6.28 11.54 -18.36
CA GLU A 142 -6.86 12.89 -18.46
C GLU A 142 -7.36 13.44 -17.12
N LYS A 143 -7.89 12.56 -16.27
CA LYS A 143 -8.34 12.90 -14.92
C LYS A 143 -7.57 12.12 -13.88
N CYS A 144 -7.13 12.85 -12.88
CA CYS A 144 -6.69 12.30 -11.64
C CYS A 144 -7.89 11.73 -10.85
N ILE A 145 -8.13 10.41 -10.95
CA ILE A 145 -9.27 9.77 -10.26
C ILE A 145 -8.82 9.06 -8.98
N ASN A 146 -7.72 8.31 -9.06
CA ASN A 146 -7.22 7.45 -7.98
C ASN A 146 -5.72 7.66 -7.75
N GLY A 147 -5.29 7.88 -6.50
CA GLY A 147 -3.88 7.85 -6.10
C GLY A 147 -3.05 9.11 -6.35
N CYS A 148 -3.62 10.23 -6.79
CA CYS A 148 -2.78 11.41 -7.09
C CYS A 148 -2.21 12.10 -5.86
N GLN A 149 -2.91 12.05 -4.73
CA GLN A 149 -2.31 12.51 -3.47
C GLN A 149 -1.02 11.74 -3.15
N ARG A 150 -0.92 10.45 -3.56
CA ARG A 150 0.29 9.66 -3.37
C ARG A 150 1.43 10.15 -4.26
N ILE A 151 1.19 10.44 -5.55
CA ILE A 151 2.27 10.87 -6.45
C ILE A 151 2.87 12.21 -6.05
N TYR A 152 2.09 13.16 -5.53
CA TYR A 152 2.66 14.47 -5.13
C TYR A 152 3.66 14.33 -3.99
N ARG A 153 3.38 13.44 -3.03
CA ARG A 153 4.33 13.14 -1.94
C ARG A 153 5.60 12.46 -2.47
N VAL A 154 5.42 11.50 -3.38
CA VAL A 154 6.53 10.80 -4.04
C VAL A 154 7.42 11.78 -4.77
N ALA A 155 6.83 12.60 -5.63
CA ALA A 155 7.53 13.56 -6.45
C ALA A 155 8.31 14.58 -5.62
N ALA A 156 7.73 15.10 -4.54
CA ALA A 156 8.41 16.01 -3.63
C ALA A 156 9.63 15.35 -2.95
N THR A 157 9.47 14.12 -2.45
CA THR A 157 10.57 13.39 -1.79
C THR A 157 11.70 13.08 -2.76
N VAL A 158 11.37 12.64 -3.99
CA VAL A 158 12.36 12.32 -5.02
C VAL A 158 13.04 13.59 -5.54
N ALA A 159 12.31 14.68 -5.78
CA ALA A 159 12.90 15.95 -6.19
C ALA A 159 13.91 16.48 -5.15
N PHE A 160 13.57 16.36 -3.86
CA PHE A 160 14.50 16.67 -2.78
C PHE A 160 15.75 15.78 -2.84
N ALA A 161 15.57 14.45 -2.93
CA ALA A 161 16.67 13.50 -3.02
C ALA A 161 17.61 13.81 -4.20
N LEU A 162 17.04 14.13 -5.36
CA LEU A 162 17.79 14.46 -6.56
C LEU A 162 18.63 15.74 -6.37
N ARG A 163 18.03 16.82 -5.88
CA ARG A 163 18.76 18.09 -5.64
C ARG A 163 19.81 17.95 -4.55
N TYR A 164 19.49 17.28 -3.46
CA TYR A 164 20.38 17.16 -2.31
C TYR A 164 21.60 16.30 -2.62
N ASN A 165 21.42 15.17 -3.30
CA ASN A 165 22.50 14.20 -3.52
C ASN A 165 23.22 14.39 -4.87
N PHE A 166 22.62 15.10 -5.83
CA PHE A 166 23.22 15.38 -7.15
C PHE A 166 23.10 16.88 -7.54
N PRO A 167 23.57 17.82 -6.70
CA PRO A 167 23.32 19.25 -6.86
C PRO A 167 23.87 19.83 -8.18
N ASP A 168 24.99 19.32 -8.68
CA ASP A 168 25.55 19.77 -9.96
C ASP A 168 24.72 19.35 -11.17
N ARG A 169 23.95 18.26 -11.05
CA ARG A 169 23.13 17.70 -12.13
C ARG A 169 21.77 18.39 -12.24
N PHE A 170 21.24 18.92 -11.15
CA PHE A 170 19.89 19.50 -11.07
C PHE A 170 19.93 20.99 -10.73
N ARG A 171 20.41 21.76 -11.70
CA ARG A 171 20.42 23.23 -11.72
C ARG A 171 20.18 23.75 -13.14
N SER A 172 19.80 25.01 -13.27
CA SER A 172 19.58 25.65 -14.57
C SER A 172 20.77 25.46 -15.52
N GLY A 173 20.49 25.17 -16.79
CA GLY A 173 21.49 24.96 -17.84
C GLY A 173 22.08 23.54 -17.92
N GLN A 174 21.62 22.59 -17.09
CA GLN A 174 21.97 21.17 -17.23
C GLN A 174 21.04 20.44 -18.23
N GLU A 175 21.32 19.18 -18.52
CA GLU A 175 20.46 18.35 -19.37
C GLU A 175 19.11 18.05 -18.71
N GLU A 176 18.08 17.83 -19.51
CA GLU A 176 16.80 17.31 -19.04
C GLU A 176 16.95 15.90 -18.43
N LEU A 177 15.95 15.44 -17.66
CA LEU A 177 15.84 14.06 -17.20
C LEU A 177 14.38 13.64 -17.30
N ILE A 178 14.11 12.43 -17.79
CA ILE A 178 12.76 11.87 -17.81
C ILE A 178 12.83 10.42 -17.35
N PHE A 179 11.87 9.99 -16.53
CA PHE A 179 11.62 8.58 -16.23
C PHE A 179 10.17 8.40 -15.78
N LEU A 180 9.75 7.14 -15.60
CA LEU A 180 8.39 6.82 -15.17
C LEU A 180 8.34 6.55 -13.66
N MET A 181 7.29 7.07 -13.04
CA MET A 181 6.88 6.70 -11.70
C MET A 181 5.50 6.05 -11.77
N SER A 182 5.26 5.05 -10.92
CA SER A 182 3.91 4.52 -10.71
C SER A 182 3.63 4.37 -9.22
N THR A 183 2.35 4.49 -8.86
CA THR A 183 1.87 4.37 -7.48
C THR A 183 0.71 3.38 -7.41
N GLY A 184 0.36 2.96 -6.20
CA GLY A 184 -0.73 2.01 -5.96
C GLY A 184 -0.21 0.80 -5.21
N ASP A 185 -1.12 -0.06 -4.75
CA ASP A 185 -0.72 -1.22 -3.94
C ASP A 185 -0.03 -2.28 -4.83
N ALA A 186 -0.44 -2.39 -6.10
CA ALA A 186 0.23 -3.18 -7.14
C ALA A 186 0.16 -2.44 -8.50
N PRO A 187 0.98 -2.82 -9.50
CA PRO A 187 1.04 -2.10 -10.77
C PRO A 187 -0.26 -2.23 -11.58
N ARG A 188 -0.82 -1.09 -12.02
CA ARG A 188 -2.11 -1.01 -12.74
C ARG A 188 -1.95 -1.21 -14.25
N LEU A 189 -1.47 -2.39 -14.62
CA LEU A 189 -1.20 -2.75 -16.02
C LEU A 189 -2.49 -2.98 -16.82
N ARG A 190 -2.41 -2.75 -18.13
CA ARG A 190 -3.48 -3.11 -19.09
C ARG A 190 -3.44 -4.61 -19.40
N GLY A 191 -4.58 -5.17 -19.78
CA GLY A 191 -4.74 -6.59 -20.11
C GLY A 191 -3.64 -7.20 -21.02
N PRO A 192 -3.16 -6.53 -22.09
CA PRO A 192 -2.08 -7.06 -22.92
C PRO A 192 -0.78 -7.40 -22.18
N CYS A 193 -0.51 -6.79 -21.02
CA CYS A 193 0.65 -7.14 -20.19
C CYS A 193 0.43 -8.38 -19.33
N LEU A 194 -0.82 -8.71 -19.02
CA LEU A 194 -1.19 -9.86 -18.21
C LEU A 194 -1.31 -11.14 -19.06
N LEU A 195 -1.35 -10.99 -20.39
CA LEU A 195 -1.43 -12.10 -21.33
C LEU A 195 -0.02 -12.56 -21.72
N GLU A 196 0.36 -13.77 -21.29
CA GLU A 196 1.68 -14.36 -21.52
C GLU A 196 2.08 -14.38 -23.02
N GLN A 197 1.09 -14.57 -23.90
CA GLN A 197 1.26 -14.63 -25.36
C GLN A 197 1.73 -13.31 -25.98
N ARG A 198 1.42 -12.16 -25.36
CA ARG A 198 1.68 -10.85 -25.97
C ARG A 198 3.03 -10.26 -25.61
N ARG A 199 3.66 -10.73 -24.51
CA ARG A 199 4.99 -10.33 -24.01
C ARG A 199 5.27 -8.81 -23.97
N TYR A 200 4.24 -7.95 -24.07
CA TYR A 200 4.43 -6.51 -24.26
C TYR A 200 5.18 -5.86 -23.09
N CYS A 201 4.83 -6.21 -21.86
CA CYS A 201 5.52 -5.72 -20.66
C CYS A 201 6.91 -6.35 -20.44
N LYS A 202 7.30 -7.36 -21.24
CA LYS A 202 8.63 -8.01 -21.19
C LYS A 202 9.63 -7.34 -22.14
N SER A 203 9.40 -6.07 -22.48
CA SER A 203 10.23 -5.31 -23.40
C SER A 203 11.47 -4.76 -22.68
N ASP A 204 12.63 -5.00 -23.28
CA ASP A 204 13.93 -4.41 -22.94
C ASP A 204 14.06 -2.93 -23.40
N GLU A 205 13.13 -2.48 -24.25
CA GLU A 205 13.01 -1.09 -24.71
C GLU A 205 12.24 -0.19 -23.75
N PHE A 206 11.70 -0.72 -22.65
CA PHE A 206 10.99 0.10 -21.68
C PHE A 206 11.97 0.92 -20.84
N ALA A 207 11.70 2.22 -20.72
CA ALA A 207 12.35 3.07 -19.73
C ALA A 207 12.14 2.53 -18.31
N PRO A 208 13.02 2.85 -17.34
CA PRO A 208 12.84 2.46 -15.95
C PRO A 208 11.52 3.00 -15.38
N ILE A 209 10.82 2.14 -14.64
CA ILE A 209 9.55 2.45 -13.97
C ILE A 209 9.74 2.28 -12.47
N LEU A 210 9.85 3.41 -11.77
CA LEU A 210 9.93 3.43 -10.31
C LEU A 210 8.54 3.22 -9.71
N GLN A 211 8.30 2.01 -9.19
CA GLN A 211 7.02 1.61 -8.60
C GLN A 211 7.02 1.85 -7.09
N PHE A 212 6.30 2.88 -6.64
CA PHE A 212 6.11 3.23 -5.23
C PHE A 212 4.91 2.44 -4.67
N GLY A 213 5.10 1.13 -4.56
CA GLY A 213 4.09 0.10 -4.32
C GLY A 213 4.74 -1.28 -4.39
N SER A 214 3.96 -2.35 -4.26
CA SER A 214 4.48 -3.69 -4.54
C SER A 214 4.73 -3.85 -6.05
N VAL A 215 5.75 -4.62 -6.40
CA VAL A 215 6.04 -5.07 -7.78
C VAL A 215 5.61 -6.51 -7.95
N TYR A 216 5.54 -7.03 -9.18
CA TYR A 216 5.35 -8.47 -9.39
C TYR A 216 6.61 -9.25 -8.99
N ALA A 217 6.43 -10.35 -8.25
CA ALA A 217 7.54 -11.17 -7.76
C ALA A 217 8.30 -11.86 -8.91
N ASP A 218 7.61 -12.21 -9.99
CA ASP A 218 8.27 -12.60 -11.23
C ASP A 218 8.80 -11.36 -11.95
N GLY A 219 10.10 -11.07 -11.75
CA GLY A 219 10.80 -9.96 -12.41
C GLY A 219 10.78 -10.03 -13.94
N LYS A 220 10.44 -11.17 -14.54
CA LYS A 220 10.26 -11.30 -16.00
C LYS A 220 8.94 -10.72 -16.49
N MET A 221 7.99 -10.44 -15.60
CA MET A 221 6.69 -9.86 -15.97
C MET A 221 6.85 -8.40 -16.40
N MET A 222 7.76 -7.66 -15.76
CA MET A 222 8.10 -6.28 -16.12
C MET A 222 9.54 -5.94 -15.73
N PRO A 223 10.55 -6.30 -16.55
CA PRO A 223 11.97 -6.17 -16.18
C PRO A 223 12.42 -4.74 -15.87
N SER A 224 11.83 -3.73 -16.52
CA SER A 224 12.15 -2.31 -16.28
C SER A 224 11.52 -1.74 -15.00
N MET A 225 10.74 -2.54 -14.25
CA MET A 225 10.11 -2.09 -13.02
C MET A 225 11.03 -2.24 -11.82
N ILE A 226 11.16 -1.17 -11.04
CA ILE A 226 12.02 -1.10 -9.86
C ILE A 226 11.13 -0.84 -8.65
N ALA A 227 11.22 -1.71 -7.65
CA ALA A 227 10.48 -1.56 -6.40
C ALA A 227 11.04 -0.39 -5.58
N MET A 228 10.18 0.55 -5.20
CA MET A 228 10.54 1.73 -4.40
C MET A 228 9.77 1.77 -3.08
N PRO A 229 10.28 2.46 -2.05
CA PRO A 229 9.56 2.66 -0.80
C PRO A 229 8.17 3.26 -1.02
N GLN A 230 7.13 2.66 -0.45
CA GLN A 230 5.74 3.08 -0.64
C GLN A 230 5.48 4.52 -0.12
N PRO A 231 4.48 5.26 -0.63
CA PRO A 231 4.20 6.65 -0.24
C PRO A 231 3.54 6.81 1.14
N VAL A 232 3.23 5.70 1.80
CA VAL A 232 2.56 5.66 3.10
C VAL A 232 3.58 5.50 4.22
N ARG A 233 3.25 5.99 5.42
CA ARG A 233 4.13 5.86 6.58
C ARG A 233 4.18 4.39 7.03
N PRO A 234 5.34 3.82 7.38
CA PRO A 234 6.65 4.46 7.63
C PRO A 234 7.69 4.26 6.51
N HIS A 235 7.28 4.14 5.26
CA HIS A 235 8.19 3.90 4.15
C HIS A 235 8.90 5.17 3.66
N LEU A 236 8.52 5.67 2.48
CA LEU A 236 9.03 6.92 1.91
C LEU A 236 8.98 8.09 2.89
N PRO A 237 7.98 8.22 3.79
CA PRO A 237 7.98 9.27 4.81
C PRO A 237 9.16 9.22 5.78
N CYS A 238 9.65 8.02 6.12
CA CYS A 238 10.84 7.90 6.96
C CYS A 238 12.12 8.17 6.17
N PHE A 239 12.14 7.87 4.87
CA PHE A 239 13.24 8.27 3.99
C PHE A 239 13.28 9.80 3.84
N GLU A 240 12.12 10.47 3.80
CA GLU A 240 11.99 11.93 3.82
C GLU A 240 12.52 12.51 5.14
N GLU A 241 12.11 11.98 6.31
CA GLU A 241 12.65 12.41 7.62
C GLU A 241 14.17 12.23 7.73
N TRP A 242 14.68 11.09 7.28
CA TRP A 242 16.12 10.80 7.23
C TRP A 242 16.89 11.84 6.42
N GLN A 243 16.42 12.15 5.22
CA GLN A 243 17.02 13.15 4.34
C GLN A 243 17.03 14.56 4.94
N LEU A 244 15.90 14.98 5.49
CA LEU A 244 15.76 16.31 6.10
C LEU A 244 16.67 16.48 7.31
N THR A 245 16.84 15.42 8.12
CA THR A 245 17.73 15.48 9.28
C THR A 245 19.19 15.53 8.92
N ILE A 246 19.65 14.79 7.90
CA ILE A 246 21.02 14.93 7.36
C ILE A 246 21.26 16.38 6.92
N MET A 247 20.32 16.97 6.18
CA MET A 247 20.44 18.35 5.71
C MET A 247 20.58 19.34 6.86
N LEU A 248 19.69 19.25 7.87
CA LEU A 248 19.71 20.17 9.02
C LEU A 248 20.97 20.01 9.87
N ASP A 249 21.42 18.78 10.14
CA ASP A 249 22.63 18.54 10.92
C ASP A 249 23.91 18.96 10.17
N GLY A 250 23.94 18.79 8.85
CA GLY A 250 25.04 19.25 8.00
C GLY A 250 25.24 20.78 8.02
N THR A 251 24.19 21.56 8.29
CA THR A 251 24.29 23.02 8.42
C THR A 251 24.92 23.49 9.74
N ASN A 252 25.11 22.59 10.72
CA ASN A 252 25.70 22.90 12.03
C ASN A 252 27.25 22.75 12.06
N GLY A 253 27.92 22.58 10.91
CA GLY A 253 29.38 22.69 10.80
C GLY A 253 30.21 21.49 11.29
N ASN A 254 29.59 20.34 11.59
CA ASN A 254 30.25 19.18 12.20
C ASN A 254 30.61 18.03 11.22
N GLY A 255 30.64 18.27 9.91
CA GLY A 255 30.84 17.22 8.90
C GLY A 255 29.53 16.54 8.48
N ALA A 256 29.62 15.47 7.65
CA ALA A 256 28.46 14.80 7.05
C ALA A 256 27.41 14.42 8.11
N GLY A 257 26.24 15.08 8.07
CA GLY A 257 25.16 14.85 9.03
C GLY A 257 24.73 13.39 9.06
N VAL A 258 24.38 12.88 10.24
CA VAL A 258 23.84 11.53 10.40
C VAL A 258 22.33 11.62 10.41
N GLY A 259 21.65 10.86 9.54
CA GLY A 259 20.20 10.87 9.49
C GLY A 259 19.57 10.32 10.76
N LYS A 260 18.39 10.82 11.10
CA LYS A 260 17.57 10.30 12.18
C LYS A 260 16.58 9.27 11.63
N VAL A 261 16.62 8.07 12.19
CA VAL A 261 15.62 7.03 11.89
C VAL A 261 14.27 7.42 12.51
N CYS A 262 13.20 7.23 11.76
CA CYS A 262 11.86 7.55 12.24
C CYS A 262 11.40 6.63 13.39
N GLN A 263 10.58 7.16 14.29
CA GLN A 263 10.15 6.44 15.49
C GLN A 263 9.32 5.17 15.18
N ASP A 264 8.63 5.12 14.04
CA ASP A 264 7.83 3.96 13.62
C ASP A 264 8.68 2.70 13.40
N LEU A 265 9.98 2.87 13.13
CA LEU A 265 10.96 1.80 12.95
C LEU A 265 11.83 1.55 14.19
N GLN A 266 11.73 2.41 15.20
CA GLN A 266 12.43 2.27 16.47
C GLN A 266 11.62 1.40 17.44
N PRO A 267 12.26 0.89 18.51
CA PRO A 267 11.53 0.31 19.63
C PRO A 267 10.45 1.26 20.14
N ARG A 268 9.29 0.69 20.46
CA ARG A 268 8.15 1.39 21.04
C ARG A 268 8.54 2.14 22.31
N GLY A 269 8.27 3.44 22.33
CA GLY A 269 8.55 4.30 23.48
C GLY A 269 7.35 4.43 24.43
N ASN A 270 7.60 4.47 25.73
CA ASN A 270 6.54 4.58 26.76
C ASN A 270 5.72 5.88 26.69
N ALA A 271 6.21 6.92 26.00
CA ALA A 271 5.58 8.24 25.95
C ALA A 271 4.52 8.42 24.84
N ASN A 272 4.40 7.47 23.90
CA ASN A 272 3.61 7.64 22.66
C ASN A 272 2.47 6.63 22.49
N VAL A 273 2.09 5.91 23.55
CA VAL A 273 1.04 4.88 23.52
C VAL A 273 -0.25 5.44 22.90
N GLY A 274 -0.64 4.91 21.74
CA GLY A 274 -1.90 5.25 21.06
C GLY A 274 -1.82 6.43 20.06
N LYS A 275 -0.62 6.90 19.70
CA LYS A 275 -0.43 7.90 18.62
C LYS A 275 0.16 7.26 17.37
N ILE A 276 0.02 7.95 16.22
CA ILE A 276 0.83 7.68 15.02
C ILE A 276 2.31 7.75 15.48
N HIS A 277 3.17 6.81 15.05
CA HIS A 277 4.59 6.68 15.45
C HIS A 277 4.85 5.90 16.77
N ASP A 278 4.06 4.88 17.06
CA ASP A 278 4.22 4.09 18.30
C ASP A 278 5.42 3.11 18.27
N GLY A 279 6.11 2.96 17.12
CA GLY A 279 7.29 2.08 16.99
C GLY A 279 6.98 0.57 17.01
N LEU A 280 8.03 -0.22 16.82
CA LEU A 280 7.99 -1.68 16.77
C LEU A 280 8.05 -2.31 18.17
N VAL A 281 7.42 -3.47 18.35
CA VAL A 281 7.38 -4.20 19.61
C VAL A 281 8.47 -5.28 19.63
N PHE A 282 9.57 -5.03 20.33
CA PHE A 282 10.69 -5.97 20.52
C PHE A 282 10.69 -6.53 21.94
N ASN A 283 10.17 -7.74 22.16
CA ASN A 283 10.05 -8.41 23.47
C ASN A 283 9.76 -7.48 24.67
N ALA A 284 8.79 -6.57 24.53
CA ALA A 284 8.52 -5.55 25.55
C ALA A 284 7.94 -6.12 26.85
N LEU A 285 7.44 -7.35 26.82
CA LEU A 285 6.85 -8.06 27.96
C LEU A 285 7.85 -8.96 28.71
N GLY A 286 9.09 -9.07 28.22
CA GLY A 286 10.11 -9.94 28.82
C GLY A 286 9.77 -11.43 28.76
N LEU A 287 8.96 -11.84 27.78
CA LEU A 287 8.55 -13.22 27.57
C LEU A 287 9.72 -14.03 26.98
N THR A 288 9.83 -15.28 27.40
CA THR A 288 10.67 -16.28 26.75
C THR A 288 9.86 -17.02 25.67
N TRP A 289 10.54 -17.76 24.79
CA TRP A 289 9.86 -18.55 23.76
C TRP A 289 8.80 -19.50 24.34
N ASP A 290 9.06 -20.09 25.50
CA ASP A 290 8.15 -21.04 26.15
C ASP A 290 6.93 -20.37 26.78
N ASP A 291 6.99 -19.06 27.05
CA ASP A 291 5.84 -18.28 27.55
C ASP A 291 4.85 -17.90 26.44
N LEU A 292 5.26 -18.00 25.16
CA LEU A 292 4.44 -17.61 24.02
C LEU A 292 3.33 -18.65 23.73
N ILE A 293 2.17 -18.16 23.34
CA ILE A 293 0.99 -18.97 23.00
C ILE A 293 1.22 -19.74 21.69
N PRO A 294 1.18 -21.08 21.66
CA PRO A 294 1.40 -21.90 20.46
C PRO A 294 0.17 -21.88 19.55
N GLN A 295 -0.15 -20.72 18.96
CA GLN A 295 -1.27 -20.53 18.05
C GLN A 295 -0.87 -19.53 16.96
N ILE A 296 -1.26 -19.79 15.71
CA ILE A 296 -1.18 -18.81 14.63
C ILE A 296 -2.23 -17.73 14.83
N ILE A 297 -1.82 -16.47 14.91
CA ILE A 297 -2.73 -15.33 15.07
C ILE A 297 -2.71 -14.40 13.85
N TRP A 298 -3.89 -13.94 13.45
CA TRP A 298 -4.05 -12.78 12.58
C TRP A 298 -5.35 -12.02 12.84
N ARG A 299 -5.26 -10.69 12.80
CA ARG A 299 -6.40 -9.79 12.70
C ARG A 299 -6.18 -8.84 11.56
N GLY A 300 -7.18 -8.72 10.69
CA GLY A 300 -7.06 -7.78 9.58
C GLY A 300 -8.39 -7.23 9.10
N THR A 301 -8.31 -6.61 7.93
CA THR A 301 -9.45 -6.03 7.24
C THR A 301 -9.78 -6.92 6.05
N ASP A 302 -11.05 -7.18 5.76
CA ASP A 302 -11.39 -7.90 4.53
C ASP A 302 -11.12 -7.04 3.30
N PHE A 303 -10.39 -7.61 2.34
CA PHE A 303 -9.91 -6.94 1.12
C PHE A 303 -9.74 -7.96 -0.01
N MET A 304 -9.98 -7.51 -1.23
CA MET A 304 -9.68 -8.25 -2.45
C MET A 304 -8.19 -8.65 -2.51
N PHE A 305 -7.92 -9.82 -3.07
CA PHE A 305 -6.57 -10.35 -3.24
C PHE A 305 -6.12 -10.19 -4.69
N LEU A 306 -5.11 -9.33 -4.94
CA LEU A 306 -4.44 -9.17 -6.24
C LEU A 306 -5.39 -9.28 -7.47
N HIS A 307 -6.57 -8.64 -7.42
CA HIS A 307 -7.67 -8.78 -8.39
C HIS A 307 -7.30 -8.55 -9.88
N THR A 308 -6.17 -7.89 -10.15
CA THR A 308 -5.67 -7.76 -11.53
C THR A 308 -5.10 -9.09 -12.04
N MET A 309 -4.51 -9.91 -11.17
CA MET A 309 -4.00 -11.25 -11.47
C MET A 309 -5.06 -12.34 -11.26
N TYR A 310 -5.93 -12.18 -10.26
CA TYR A 310 -6.96 -13.16 -9.91
C TYR A 310 -8.36 -12.54 -9.97
N PRO A 311 -8.86 -12.17 -11.17
CA PRO A 311 -10.14 -11.47 -11.33
C PRO A 311 -11.36 -12.32 -10.95
N GLN A 312 -11.21 -13.65 -10.89
CA GLN A 312 -12.27 -14.58 -10.49
C GLN A 312 -12.48 -14.65 -8.97
N MET A 313 -11.49 -14.26 -8.17
CA MET A 313 -11.61 -14.32 -6.72
C MET A 313 -12.59 -13.27 -6.21
N ARG A 314 -13.45 -13.65 -5.26
CA ARG A 314 -14.50 -12.80 -4.68
C ARG A 314 -14.75 -13.11 -3.20
N TYR A 315 -15.40 -12.18 -2.53
CA TYR A 315 -15.93 -12.43 -1.18
C TYR A 315 -17.05 -13.48 -1.24
N PRO A 316 -17.19 -14.33 -0.21
CA PRO A 316 -18.38 -15.15 -0.06
C PRO A 316 -19.59 -14.30 0.32
N ASP A 317 -20.74 -14.69 -0.20
CA ASP A 317 -22.05 -14.12 0.10
C ASP A 317 -22.90 -15.17 0.83
N TYR A 318 -23.53 -14.81 1.94
CA TYR A 318 -24.21 -15.78 2.78
C TYR A 318 -25.41 -16.40 2.07
N GLU A 319 -26.25 -15.55 1.48
CA GLU A 319 -27.47 -15.93 0.77
C GLU A 319 -27.18 -16.74 -0.50
N ALA A 320 -26.09 -16.44 -1.20
CA ALA A 320 -25.74 -17.14 -2.44
C ALA A 320 -24.89 -18.41 -2.21
N ASP A 321 -23.89 -18.36 -1.33
CA ASP A 321 -22.87 -19.42 -1.22
C ASP A 321 -23.10 -20.39 -0.06
N VAL A 322 -23.83 -19.98 1.00
CA VAL A 322 -23.95 -20.75 2.25
C VAL A 322 -25.38 -21.22 2.51
N GLU A 323 -26.35 -20.30 2.60
CA GLU A 323 -27.73 -20.60 2.97
C GLU A 323 -28.35 -21.76 2.16
N PRO A 324 -28.21 -21.82 0.81
CA PRO A 324 -28.79 -22.90 0.03
C PRO A 324 -28.19 -24.28 0.31
N LYS A 325 -26.96 -24.33 0.83
CA LYS A 325 -26.21 -25.57 1.06
C LYS A 325 -26.39 -26.13 2.47
N ILE A 326 -26.91 -25.32 3.41
CA ILE A 326 -27.09 -25.73 4.81
C ILE A 326 -28.56 -25.90 5.20
N ALA A 327 -29.51 -25.48 4.36
CA ALA A 327 -30.94 -25.46 4.70
C ALA A 327 -31.47 -26.79 5.24
N GLU A 328 -31.14 -27.92 4.59
CA GLU A 328 -31.57 -29.25 5.04
C GLU A 328 -30.90 -29.68 6.36
N VAL A 329 -29.66 -29.23 6.60
CA VAL A 329 -28.89 -29.55 7.82
C VAL A 329 -29.39 -28.72 9.00
N VAL A 330 -29.83 -27.48 8.78
CA VAL A 330 -30.37 -26.61 9.83
C VAL A 330 -31.68 -27.17 10.40
N ASP A 331 -32.51 -27.79 9.57
CA ASP A 331 -33.81 -28.33 9.99
C ASP A 331 -33.72 -29.64 10.82
N GLY A 332 -32.56 -30.30 10.86
CA GLY A 332 -32.42 -31.61 11.53
C GLY A 332 -31.07 -31.94 12.16
N GLY A 333 -30.05 -31.11 11.99
CA GLY A 333 -28.68 -31.30 12.50
C GLY A 333 -28.42 -30.54 13.80
N ASN A 334 -27.38 -30.95 14.53
CA ASN A 334 -26.90 -30.17 15.69
C ASN A 334 -26.01 -29.00 15.24
N GLU A 335 -25.61 -28.13 16.17
CA GLU A 335 -24.78 -26.96 15.88
C GLU A 335 -23.45 -27.29 15.18
N CYS A 336 -22.82 -28.42 15.52
CA CYS A 336 -21.58 -28.88 14.90
C CYS A 336 -21.82 -29.34 13.45
N ASP A 337 -22.96 -29.99 13.18
CA ASP A 337 -23.35 -30.40 11.82
C ASP A 337 -23.59 -29.18 10.92
N VAL A 338 -24.30 -28.17 11.43
CA VAL A 338 -24.52 -26.90 10.71
C VAL A 338 -23.20 -26.19 10.42
N THR A 339 -22.31 -26.12 11.42
CA THR A 339 -20.98 -25.52 11.26
C THR A 339 -20.16 -26.22 10.19
N ARG A 340 -20.13 -27.56 10.22
CA ARG A 340 -19.42 -28.36 9.21
C ARG A 340 -19.97 -28.15 7.80
N ALA A 341 -21.29 -28.10 7.66
CA ALA A 341 -21.93 -27.85 6.37
C ALA A 341 -21.62 -26.43 5.85
N ALA A 342 -21.62 -25.42 6.70
CA ALA A 342 -21.26 -24.05 6.33
C ALA A 342 -19.78 -23.92 5.92
N ILE A 343 -18.87 -24.58 6.63
CA ILE A 343 -17.44 -24.64 6.27
C ILE A 343 -17.28 -25.29 4.89
N GLN A 344 -17.91 -26.44 4.67
CA GLN A 344 -17.87 -27.15 3.39
C GLN A 344 -18.43 -26.30 2.24
N ALA A 345 -19.56 -25.62 2.47
CA ALA A 345 -20.20 -24.75 1.49
C ALA A 345 -19.23 -23.69 0.94
N LEU A 346 -18.41 -23.09 1.81
CA LEU A 346 -17.41 -22.09 1.47
C LEU A 346 -16.16 -22.69 0.81
N TRP A 347 -15.68 -23.86 1.26
CA TRP A 347 -14.58 -24.55 0.59
C TRP A 347 -14.91 -24.95 -0.85
N GLU A 348 -16.17 -25.28 -1.13
CA GLU A 348 -16.65 -25.61 -2.48
C GLU A 348 -16.59 -24.43 -3.47
N MET A 349 -16.38 -23.19 -3.00
CA MET A 349 -16.07 -22.05 -3.88
C MET A 349 -14.71 -22.20 -4.59
N GLY A 350 -13.82 -23.06 -4.08
CA GLY A 350 -12.55 -23.38 -4.72
C GLY A 350 -11.69 -22.14 -4.99
N ASP A 351 -11.30 -21.95 -6.25
CA ASP A 351 -10.40 -20.86 -6.68
C ASP A 351 -11.06 -19.47 -6.70
N GLU A 352 -12.38 -19.39 -6.47
CA GLU A 352 -13.08 -18.11 -6.24
C GLU A 352 -12.84 -17.58 -4.82
N LEU A 353 -12.51 -18.44 -3.85
CA LEU A 353 -12.37 -18.04 -2.45
C LEU A 353 -11.03 -17.36 -2.16
N LEU A 354 -11.11 -16.18 -1.55
CA LEU A 354 -9.97 -15.36 -1.16
C LEU A 354 -9.08 -16.04 -0.09
N PRO A 355 -7.74 -15.87 -0.12
CA PRO A 355 -6.84 -16.46 0.88
C PRO A 355 -7.17 -16.08 2.34
N ARG A 356 -7.60 -14.84 2.60
CA ARG A 356 -8.00 -14.42 3.96
C ARG A 356 -9.21 -15.19 4.48
N TRP A 357 -10.16 -15.49 3.60
CA TRP A 357 -11.32 -16.31 3.93
C TRP A 357 -10.94 -17.78 4.13
N ARG A 358 -9.98 -18.31 3.37
CA ARG A 358 -9.41 -19.65 3.66
C ARG A 358 -8.82 -19.72 5.07
N GLY A 359 -8.13 -18.68 5.52
CA GLY A 359 -7.64 -18.58 6.90
C GLY A 359 -8.77 -18.57 7.95
N VAL A 360 -9.89 -17.89 7.66
CA VAL A 360 -11.11 -17.92 8.49
C VAL A 360 -11.70 -19.33 8.55
N LEU A 361 -11.74 -20.06 7.42
CA LEU A 361 -12.24 -21.44 7.39
C LEU A 361 -11.35 -22.37 8.22
N LEU A 362 -10.02 -22.28 8.07
CA LEU A 362 -9.08 -23.06 8.90
C LEU A 362 -9.27 -22.77 10.41
N THR A 363 -9.60 -21.53 10.76
CA THR A 363 -9.95 -21.15 12.15
C THR A 363 -11.27 -21.77 12.59
N SER A 364 -12.29 -21.73 11.73
CA SER A 364 -13.60 -22.33 12.00
C SER A 364 -13.50 -23.84 12.22
N GLU A 365 -12.68 -24.53 11.42
CA GLU A 365 -12.38 -25.96 11.57
C GLU A 365 -11.63 -26.26 12.87
N ALA A 366 -10.64 -25.44 13.22
CA ALA A 366 -9.86 -25.62 14.44
C ALA A 366 -10.70 -25.41 15.71
N GLU A 367 -11.57 -24.40 15.71
CA GLU A 367 -12.52 -24.13 16.79
C GLU A 367 -13.56 -25.25 16.90
N LEU A 368 -14.12 -25.72 15.77
CA LEU A 368 -15.05 -26.85 15.76
C LEU A 368 -14.40 -28.12 16.33
N GLN A 369 -13.17 -28.44 15.91
CA GLN A 369 -12.44 -29.60 16.41
C GLN A 369 -12.20 -29.53 17.92
N ALA A 370 -11.79 -28.37 18.44
CA ALA A 370 -11.59 -28.17 19.87
C ALA A 370 -12.89 -28.34 20.67
N LYS A 371 -13.98 -27.78 20.14
CA LYS A 371 -15.32 -27.89 20.73
C LYS A 371 -15.78 -29.34 20.80
N GLU A 372 -15.67 -30.10 19.71
CA GLU A 372 -16.06 -31.52 19.66
C GLU A 372 -15.23 -32.39 20.62
N GLN A 373 -13.92 -32.12 20.74
CA GLN A 373 -13.07 -32.80 21.71
C GLN A 373 -13.51 -32.52 23.15
N SER A 374 -13.82 -31.26 23.48
CA SER A 374 -14.29 -30.87 24.81
C SER A 374 -15.62 -31.54 25.18
N MET A 375 -16.54 -31.70 24.22
CA MET A 375 -17.80 -32.42 24.43
C MET A 375 -17.58 -33.91 24.68
N ALA A 376 -16.58 -34.52 24.04
CA ALA A 376 -16.26 -35.94 24.21
C ALA A 376 -15.59 -36.26 25.56
N THR A 377 -14.81 -35.32 26.12
CA THR A 377 -14.12 -35.49 27.41
C THR A 377 -14.71 -34.55 28.45
N SER A 378 -15.72 -35.00 29.19
CA SER A 378 -16.65 -34.22 30.02
C SER A 378 -16.06 -33.33 31.15
N ASN A 379 -14.74 -33.11 31.23
CA ASN A 379 -14.06 -32.43 32.34
C ASN A 379 -12.76 -31.68 31.97
N ASN A 380 -12.45 -31.45 30.68
CA ASN A 380 -11.27 -30.66 30.30
C ASN A 380 -11.64 -29.30 29.71
N PRO A 381 -10.84 -28.24 29.96
CA PRO A 381 -10.98 -26.99 29.23
C PRO A 381 -10.83 -27.26 27.73
N GLU A 382 -11.57 -26.50 26.92
CA GLU A 382 -11.51 -26.57 25.46
C GLU A 382 -10.06 -26.46 24.98
N ALA A 383 -9.64 -27.37 24.10
CA ALA A 383 -8.28 -27.37 23.57
C ALA A 383 -8.01 -26.05 22.84
N LEU A 384 -6.82 -25.48 23.00
CA LEU A 384 -6.43 -24.28 22.26
C LEU A 384 -6.43 -24.60 20.75
N PRO A 385 -7.25 -23.91 19.93
CA PRO A 385 -7.17 -24.07 18.48
C PRO A 385 -5.78 -23.69 17.99
N TRP A 386 -5.23 -24.40 17.00
CA TRP A 386 -3.88 -24.13 16.49
C TRP A 386 -3.76 -22.80 15.71
N ILE A 387 -4.90 -22.23 15.30
CA ILE A 387 -4.97 -21.04 14.43
C ILE A 387 -6.18 -20.16 14.81
N ASN A 388 -6.01 -18.85 14.63
CA ASN A 388 -6.97 -17.82 14.97
C ASN A 388 -6.85 -16.62 14.01
N ILE A 389 -7.41 -16.77 12.82
CA ILE A 389 -7.43 -15.78 11.75
C ILE A 389 -8.86 -15.28 11.60
N LYS A 390 -9.09 -14.00 11.93
CA LYS A 390 -10.42 -13.38 11.89
C LYS A 390 -10.36 -11.94 11.37
N PHE A 391 -11.49 -11.43 10.88
CA PHE A 391 -11.58 -10.04 10.47
C PHE A 391 -11.97 -9.16 11.65
N ALA A 392 -11.14 -8.17 11.95
CA ALA A 392 -11.51 -7.09 12.85
C ALA A 392 -12.27 -5.97 12.12
N ASN A 393 -12.07 -5.86 10.81
CA ASN A 393 -12.67 -4.83 9.96
C ASN A 393 -13.00 -5.38 8.57
N LEU A 394 -13.79 -4.62 7.82
CA LEU A 394 -14.02 -4.78 6.38
C LEU A 394 -14.08 -3.39 5.72
N ILE A 395 -14.09 -3.34 4.39
CA ILE A 395 -14.34 -2.10 3.65
C ILE A 395 -15.79 -2.06 3.17
N MET A 396 -16.58 -1.14 3.71
CA MET A 396 -17.95 -0.87 3.28
C MET A 396 -18.01 0.53 2.65
N ASN A 397 -18.45 0.62 1.39
CA ASN A 397 -18.55 1.89 0.65
C ASN A 397 -17.25 2.73 0.67
N GLY A 398 -16.09 2.07 0.62
CA GLY A 398 -14.78 2.71 0.65
C GLY A 398 -14.31 3.16 2.04
N VAL A 399 -15.08 2.87 3.10
CA VAL A 399 -14.74 3.20 4.49
C VAL A 399 -14.38 1.93 5.24
N LYS A 400 -13.33 2.01 6.06
CA LYS A 400 -12.96 0.93 6.98
C LYS A 400 -13.96 0.87 8.12
N THR A 401 -14.67 -0.25 8.23
CA THR A 401 -15.76 -0.46 9.19
C THR A 401 -15.45 -1.68 10.05
N PRO A 402 -15.74 -1.66 11.37
CA PRO A 402 -15.63 -2.85 12.21
C PRO A 402 -16.41 -4.05 11.66
N ALA A 403 -15.83 -5.24 11.74
CA ALA A 403 -16.45 -6.48 11.23
C ALA A 403 -17.81 -6.79 11.88
N THR A 404 -17.98 -6.38 13.13
CA THR A 404 -19.22 -6.50 13.90
C THR A 404 -20.41 -5.74 13.32
N GLN A 405 -20.19 -4.79 12.40
CA GLN A 405 -21.27 -4.02 11.77
C GLN A 405 -21.78 -4.65 10.45
N SER A 406 -21.22 -5.77 10.02
CA SER A 406 -21.65 -6.48 8.81
C SER A 406 -22.75 -7.47 9.13
N GLU A 407 -23.95 -7.27 8.57
CA GLU A 407 -25.07 -8.21 8.69
C GLU A 407 -24.73 -9.58 8.08
N GLY A 408 -24.10 -9.60 6.90
CA GLY A 408 -23.67 -10.85 6.27
C GLY A 408 -22.66 -11.62 7.12
N TYR A 409 -21.73 -10.93 7.79
CA TYR A 409 -20.79 -11.60 8.70
C TYR A 409 -21.48 -12.10 9.97
N ALA A 410 -22.48 -11.38 10.48
CA ALA A 410 -23.29 -11.87 11.59
C ALA A 410 -24.03 -13.16 11.22
N LYS A 411 -24.60 -13.24 10.00
CA LYS A 411 -25.23 -14.48 9.49
C LYS A 411 -24.22 -15.63 9.39
N MET A 412 -23.04 -15.38 8.82
CA MET A 412 -21.94 -16.36 8.76
C MET A 412 -21.50 -16.82 10.17
N GLN A 413 -21.37 -15.89 11.12
CA GLN A 413 -20.99 -16.19 12.50
C GLN A 413 -22.04 -17.05 13.22
N ASN A 414 -23.33 -16.83 12.95
CA ASN A 414 -24.44 -17.58 13.54
C ASN A 414 -24.49 -19.05 13.08
N VAL A 415 -23.89 -19.36 11.92
CA VAL A 415 -23.77 -20.73 11.41
C VAL A 415 -22.38 -21.33 11.68
N GLY A 416 -21.61 -20.73 12.60
CA GLY A 416 -20.35 -21.29 13.09
C GLY A 416 -19.09 -20.87 12.32
N ILE A 417 -19.19 -19.99 11.33
CA ILE A 417 -17.99 -19.46 10.65
C ILE A 417 -17.33 -18.40 11.53
N ALA A 418 -16.07 -18.61 11.92
CA ALA A 418 -15.29 -17.75 12.81
C ALA A 418 -14.80 -16.45 12.14
N VAL A 419 -15.70 -15.72 11.48
CA VAL A 419 -15.38 -14.58 10.60
C VAL A 419 -15.08 -13.29 11.38
N ILE A 420 -15.76 -13.04 12.50
CA ILE A 420 -15.62 -11.80 13.28
C ILE A 420 -14.57 -11.98 14.37
N GLY A 421 -13.56 -11.11 14.37
CA GLY A 421 -12.53 -11.04 15.41
C GLY A 421 -12.50 -9.69 16.11
N GLU A 422 -12.09 -9.70 17.37
CA GLU A 422 -11.78 -8.50 18.14
C GLU A 422 -10.53 -7.77 17.61
N TYR A 423 -10.40 -6.50 17.96
CA TYR A 423 -9.15 -5.79 17.74
C TYR A 423 -8.07 -6.35 18.68
N VAL A 424 -6.94 -6.77 18.11
CA VAL A 424 -5.77 -7.24 18.84
C VAL A 424 -4.61 -6.29 18.56
N SER A 425 -4.11 -5.61 19.60
CA SER A 425 -2.99 -4.68 19.48
C SER A 425 -1.68 -5.40 19.13
N MET A 426 -0.66 -4.70 18.62
CA MET A 426 0.67 -5.29 18.41
C MET A 426 1.27 -5.92 19.69
N MET A 427 0.99 -5.32 20.86
CA MET A 427 1.46 -5.86 22.14
C MET A 427 0.77 -7.18 22.48
N GLU A 428 -0.54 -7.27 22.25
CA GLU A 428 -1.30 -8.51 22.46
C GLU A 428 -0.92 -9.58 21.43
N GLN A 429 -0.71 -9.20 20.17
CA GLN A 429 -0.19 -10.11 19.13
C GLN A 429 1.18 -10.66 19.51
N SER A 430 2.06 -9.87 20.14
CA SER A 430 3.42 -10.31 20.51
C SER A 430 3.49 -11.44 21.54
N LYS A 431 2.35 -11.85 22.12
CA LYS A 431 2.24 -13.00 23.04
C LYS A 431 2.14 -14.35 22.33
N TYR A 432 2.03 -14.37 21.00
CA TYR A 432 1.84 -15.60 20.23
C TYR A 432 3.15 -16.07 19.59
N LYS A 433 3.36 -17.38 19.52
CA LYS A 433 4.53 -17.98 18.85
C LYS A 433 4.52 -17.77 17.34
N TYR A 434 3.34 -17.67 16.74
CA TYR A 434 3.19 -17.71 15.29
C TYR A 434 2.32 -16.54 14.80
N HIS A 435 2.91 -15.70 13.96
CA HIS A 435 2.19 -14.61 13.30
C HIS A 435 2.10 -14.91 11.82
N ILE A 436 0.96 -14.65 11.17
CA ILE A 436 0.86 -14.76 9.71
C ILE A 436 0.55 -13.41 9.09
N ASP A 437 1.29 -13.01 8.04
CA ASP A 437 0.95 -11.81 7.28
C ASP A 437 0.15 -12.18 6.04
N LEU A 438 -1.17 -12.02 6.07
CA LEU A 438 -2.01 -12.40 4.93
C LEU A 438 -2.13 -11.28 3.88
N GLY A 439 -1.84 -11.64 2.64
CA GLY A 439 -1.86 -10.72 1.51
C GLY A 439 -3.25 -10.21 1.13
N GLY A 440 -3.31 -9.04 0.49
CA GLY A 440 -4.52 -8.39 -0.01
C GLY A 440 -4.30 -7.76 -1.39
N GLY A 441 -4.75 -6.53 -1.58
CA GLY A 441 -4.78 -5.87 -2.90
C GLY A 441 -3.42 -5.68 -3.58
N GLY A 442 -2.35 -5.59 -2.79
CA GLY A 442 -0.95 -5.52 -3.24
C GLY A 442 -0.10 -6.73 -2.84
N GLY A 443 -0.71 -7.81 -2.33
CA GLY A 443 0.01 -8.88 -1.62
C GLY A 443 0.14 -8.57 -0.14
N THR A 444 1.17 -9.11 0.52
CA THR A 444 1.51 -8.80 1.92
C THR A 444 2.07 -7.40 2.03
N THR A 445 1.70 -6.65 3.08
CA THR A 445 2.21 -5.29 3.25
C THR A 445 3.54 -5.32 3.99
N TRP A 446 4.49 -4.51 3.53
CA TRP A 446 5.72 -4.23 4.26
C TRP A 446 5.49 -3.94 5.74
N THR A 447 4.49 -3.11 6.07
CA THR A 447 4.17 -2.75 7.46
C THR A 447 3.79 -3.98 8.27
N GLY A 448 2.90 -4.80 7.72
CA GLY A 448 2.47 -6.03 8.36
C GLY A 448 3.60 -7.04 8.51
N THR A 449 4.52 -7.09 7.56
CA THR A 449 5.68 -7.98 7.57
C THR A 449 6.73 -7.53 8.59
N ILE A 450 7.18 -6.26 8.57
CA ILE A 450 8.22 -5.78 9.48
C ILE A 450 7.73 -5.76 10.95
N GLU A 451 6.46 -5.43 11.19
CA GLU A 451 5.86 -5.47 12.53
C GLU A 451 5.90 -6.88 13.11
N LYS A 452 5.58 -7.90 12.29
CA LYS A 452 5.59 -9.31 12.72
C LYS A 452 7.00 -9.87 12.86
N LEU A 453 7.93 -9.47 12.00
CA LEU A 453 9.35 -9.83 12.14
C LEU A 453 9.94 -9.28 13.45
N ALA A 454 9.50 -8.11 13.92
CA ALA A 454 9.99 -7.51 15.15
C ALA A 454 9.50 -8.22 16.43
N MET A 455 8.36 -8.90 16.37
CA MET A 455 7.77 -9.59 17.52
C MET A 455 8.55 -10.85 17.88
N PRO A 456 8.45 -11.34 19.14
CA PRO A 456 9.20 -12.53 19.59
C PRO A 456 8.85 -13.84 18.86
N GLY A 457 7.66 -13.93 18.25
CA GLY A 457 7.19 -15.10 17.52
C GLY A 457 7.73 -15.19 16.09
N ALA A 458 7.62 -16.38 15.49
CA ALA A 458 7.99 -16.63 14.10
C ALA A 458 6.93 -16.08 13.12
N LEU A 459 7.39 -15.44 12.05
CA LEU A 459 6.54 -15.03 10.94
C LEU A 459 6.30 -16.21 9.97
N PHE A 460 5.05 -16.57 9.78
CA PHE A 460 4.52 -17.35 8.68
C PHE A 460 4.20 -16.38 7.54
N HIS A 461 5.07 -16.25 6.56
CA HIS A 461 4.93 -15.25 5.50
C HIS A 461 4.12 -15.80 4.32
N HIS A 462 2.99 -15.18 4.02
CA HIS A 462 2.18 -15.52 2.86
C HIS A 462 2.88 -15.09 1.57
N VAL A 463 3.43 -16.05 0.83
CA VAL A 463 4.16 -15.78 -0.41
C VAL A 463 3.16 -15.51 -1.53
N THR A 464 3.14 -14.27 -2.03
CA THR A 464 2.21 -13.83 -3.08
C THR A 464 2.92 -13.59 -4.41
N ALA A 465 2.13 -13.33 -5.46
CA ALA A 465 2.67 -12.98 -6.78
C ALA A 465 3.24 -11.56 -6.86
N THR A 466 3.25 -10.82 -5.75
CA THR A 466 3.87 -9.51 -5.62
C THR A 466 4.91 -9.49 -4.49
N SER A 467 5.81 -8.52 -4.56
CA SER A 467 6.92 -8.32 -3.64
C SER A 467 7.06 -6.84 -3.30
N ASP A 468 7.32 -6.52 -2.03
CA ASP A 468 7.69 -5.18 -1.60
C ASP A 468 9.21 -4.97 -1.68
N TRP A 469 9.62 -3.71 -1.61
CA TRP A 469 10.98 -3.25 -1.94
C TRP A 469 12.13 -3.92 -1.18
N PHE A 470 11.93 -4.36 0.08
CA PHE A 470 12.99 -5.00 0.88
C PHE A 470 12.89 -6.53 0.97
N PHE A 471 11.88 -7.14 0.34
CA PHE A 471 11.65 -8.58 0.48
C PHE A 471 12.79 -9.43 -0.08
N ASP A 472 13.59 -8.88 -1.00
CA ASP A 472 14.82 -9.51 -1.50
C ASP A 472 15.91 -9.67 -0.42
N MET A 473 15.81 -8.94 0.70
CA MET A 473 16.68 -9.10 1.87
C MET A 473 16.22 -10.21 2.80
N LEU A 474 14.95 -10.63 2.70
CA LEU A 474 14.38 -11.68 3.52
C LEU A 474 14.60 -13.04 2.86
N GLN A 475 14.90 -14.05 3.67
CA GLN A 475 15.22 -15.39 3.22
C GLN A 475 14.29 -16.41 3.89
N PRO A 476 13.62 -17.27 3.11
CA PRO A 476 12.81 -18.36 3.65
C PRO A 476 13.63 -19.26 4.58
N PHE A 477 13.04 -19.70 5.69
CA PHE A 477 13.66 -20.51 6.74
C PHE A 477 14.90 -19.90 7.42
N VAL A 478 15.21 -18.63 7.13
CA VAL A 478 16.17 -17.83 7.89
C VAL A 478 15.43 -16.77 8.69
N HIS A 479 14.60 -15.97 8.02
CA HIS A 479 13.88 -14.85 8.65
C HIS A 479 12.39 -15.15 8.88
N TYR A 480 11.83 -16.10 8.14
CA TYR A 480 10.40 -16.43 8.17
C TYR A 480 10.14 -17.84 7.64
N ILE A 481 8.97 -18.40 7.96
CA ILE A 481 8.46 -19.66 7.38
C ILE A 481 7.56 -19.30 6.18
N PRO A 482 7.91 -19.66 4.93
CA PRO A 482 7.10 -19.30 3.76
C PRO A 482 5.77 -20.06 3.78
N ILE A 483 4.67 -19.49 3.29
CA ILE A 483 3.36 -20.15 3.14
C ILE A 483 2.84 -19.92 1.71
N ARG A 484 2.24 -20.94 1.09
CA ARG A 484 1.64 -20.81 -0.24
C ARG A 484 0.52 -19.78 -0.26
N SER A 485 0.30 -19.19 -1.43
CA SER A 485 -0.72 -18.15 -1.64
C SER A 485 -2.17 -18.63 -1.41
N ASP A 486 -2.39 -19.94 -1.40
CA ASP A 486 -3.69 -20.58 -1.19
C ASP A 486 -3.87 -21.17 0.23
N LEU A 487 -2.85 -21.00 1.08
CA LEU A 487 -2.73 -21.54 2.45
C LEU A 487 -2.78 -23.07 2.57
N SER A 488 -2.64 -23.81 1.47
CA SER A 488 -2.73 -25.28 1.45
C SER A 488 -1.68 -25.99 2.31
N ASP A 489 -0.53 -25.34 2.55
CA ASP A 489 0.60 -25.87 3.32
C ASP A 489 0.69 -25.27 4.74
N LEU A 490 -0.29 -24.46 5.16
CA LEU A 490 -0.22 -23.75 6.45
C LEU A 490 -0.26 -24.71 7.64
N ARG A 491 -1.13 -25.73 7.59
CA ARG A 491 -1.24 -26.72 8.67
C ARG A 491 0.02 -27.57 8.82
N GLU A 492 0.55 -28.06 7.70
CA GLU A 492 1.80 -28.83 7.67
C GLU A 492 2.96 -28.03 8.28
N LYS A 493 3.07 -26.75 7.92
CA LYS A 493 4.15 -25.88 8.43
C LYS A 493 4.00 -25.50 9.89
N TYR A 494 2.76 -25.39 10.37
CA TYR A 494 2.50 -25.25 11.80
C TYR A 494 2.96 -26.50 12.57
N GLU A 495 2.60 -27.69 12.10
CA GLU A 495 2.99 -28.96 12.74
C GLU A 495 4.52 -29.16 12.71
N TRP A 496 5.16 -28.78 11.60
CA TRP A 496 6.62 -28.75 11.51
C TRP A 496 7.23 -27.80 12.55
N ALA A 497 6.70 -26.59 12.72
CA ALA A 497 7.21 -25.60 13.66
C ALA A 497 7.11 -26.08 15.12
N GLU A 498 5.98 -26.69 15.49
CA GLU A 498 5.77 -27.29 16.81
C GLU A 498 6.71 -28.48 17.06
N ALA A 499 7.02 -29.27 16.02
CA ALA A 499 7.98 -30.38 16.12
C ALA A 499 9.45 -29.93 16.15
N HIS A 500 9.76 -28.70 15.71
CA HIS A 500 11.12 -28.15 15.62
C HIS A 500 11.23 -26.80 16.37
N PRO A 501 10.95 -26.74 17.69
CA PRO A 501 10.84 -25.48 18.42
C PRO A 501 12.15 -24.69 18.45
N MET A 502 13.31 -25.37 18.57
CA MET A 502 14.62 -24.70 18.55
C MET A 502 14.93 -24.07 17.18
N GLU A 503 14.53 -24.72 16.09
CA GLU A 503 14.75 -24.18 14.74
C GLU A 503 13.82 -23.01 14.48
N THR A 504 12.56 -23.13 14.87
CA THR A 504 11.56 -22.07 14.73
C THR A 504 11.92 -20.83 15.55
N GLN A 505 12.42 -21.02 16.78
CA GLN A 505 12.91 -19.92 17.61
C GLN A 505 14.07 -19.18 16.93
N ARG A 506 15.04 -19.90 16.34
CA ARG A 506 16.14 -19.24 15.60
C ARG A 506 15.65 -18.42 14.42
N ILE A 507 14.63 -18.89 13.71
CA ILE A 507 14.00 -18.16 12.60
C ILE A 507 13.36 -16.86 13.12
N ALA A 508 12.62 -16.94 14.24
CA ALA A 508 12.01 -15.77 14.87
C ALA A 508 13.06 -14.74 15.33
N GLU A 509 14.13 -15.20 15.97
CA GLU A 509 15.23 -14.36 16.44
C GLU A 509 15.95 -13.66 15.29
N ALA A 510 16.23 -14.37 14.18
CA ALA A 510 16.84 -13.78 12.99
C ALA A 510 15.93 -12.74 12.32
N GLY A 511 14.62 -12.99 12.26
CA GLY A 511 13.63 -11.99 11.82
C GLY A 511 13.63 -10.74 12.71
N THR A 512 13.68 -10.94 14.03
CA THR A 512 13.75 -9.86 15.02
C THR A 512 15.02 -9.01 14.86
N GLU A 513 16.17 -9.65 14.68
CA GLU A 513 17.44 -8.96 14.43
C GLU A 513 17.42 -8.17 13.12
N PHE A 514 16.82 -8.70 12.06
CA PHE A 514 16.62 -7.95 10.83
C PHE A 514 15.79 -6.68 11.08
N ALA A 515 14.68 -6.78 11.82
CA ALA A 515 13.84 -5.62 12.15
C ALA A 515 14.57 -4.59 13.03
N ARG A 516 15.42 -5.04 13.98
CA ARG A 516 16.30 -4.14 14.76
C ARG A 516 17.30 -3.42 13.87
N TRP A 517 17.88 -4.12 12.90
CA TRP A 517 18.82 -3.54 11.96
C TRP A 517 18.15 -2.50 11.06
N VAL A 518 16.95 -2.77 10.52
CA VAL A 518 16.13 -1.80 9.77
C VAL A 518 15.88 -0.53 10.60
N GLY A 519 15.61 -0.70 11.89
CA GLY A 519 15.47 0.36 12.88
C GLY A 519 16.78 0.95 13.40
N SER A 520 17.95 0.67 12.83
CA SER A 520 19.21 1.25 13.29
C SER A 520 19.68 2.35 12.35
N VAL A 521 20.48 3.31 12.82
CA VAL A 521 21.09 4.35 11.97
C VAL A 521 21.87 3.71 10.81
N LYS A 522 22.66 2.66 11.11
CA LYS A 522 23.43 1.94 10.10
C LYS A 522 22.54 1.28 9.05
N GLY A 523 21.53 0.51 9.50
CA GLY A 523 20.67 -0.21 8.57
C GLY A 523 19.78 0.72 7.76
N PHE A 524 19.25 1.77 8.37
CA PHE A 524 18.43 2.74 7.65
C PHE A 524 19.25 3.55 6.63
N ASP A 525 20.52 3.90 6.92
CA ASP A 525 21.42 4.51 5.93
C ASP A 525 21.63 3.57 4.73
N GLU A 526 21.85 2.28 4.98
CA GLU A 526 22.02 1.29 3.94
C GLU A 526 20.74 1.14 3.09
N LEU A 527 19.56 1.06 3.73
CA LEU A 527 18.27 0.99 3.02
C LEU A 527 18.00 2.25 2.21
N TYR A 528 18.32 3.43 2.75
CA TYR A 528 18.19 4.71 2.07
C TYR A 528 19.04 4.75 0.79
N ARG A 529 20.31 4.34 0.89
CA ARG A 529 21.20 4.24 -0.28
C ARG A 529 20.69 3.22 -1.28
N ARG A 530 20.42 1.99 -0.81
CA ARG A 530 20.04 0.82 -1.61
C ARG A 530 18.74 1.01 -2.38
N TYR A 531 17.71 1.58 -1.76
CA TYR A 531 16.35 1.59 -2.32
C TYR A 531 15.84 2.97 -2.74
N LEU A 532 16.59 4.04 -2.45
CA LEU A 532 16.28 5.35 -3.00
C LEU A 532 17.43 5.90 -3.85
N LEU A 533 18.65 6.02 -3.31
CA LEU A 533 19.74 6.69 -4.03
C LEU A 533 20.28 5.89 -5.20
N ASP A 534 20.59 4.61 -5.01
CA ASP A 534 21.17 3.76 -6.06
C ASP A 534 20.22 3.63 -7.27
N PRO A 535 18.90 3.39 -7.11
CA PRO A 535 17.97 3.44 -8.21
C PRO A 535 17.98 4.79 -8.94
N LEU A 536 17.93 5.91 -8.20
CA LEU A 536 17.92 7.24 -8.82
C LEU A 536 19.23 7.53 -9.57
N ALA A 537 20.39 7.21 -9.00
CA ALA A 537 21.69 7.36 -9.64
C ALA A 537 21.77 6.58 -10.97
N LYS A 538 21.27 5.34 -10.97
CA LYS A 538 21.24 4.49 -12.17
C LYS A 538 20.28 5.01 -13.23
N VAL A 539 19.11 5.50 -12.83
CA VAL A 539 18.15 6.15 -13.74
C VAL A 539 18.80 7.39 -14.40
N ILE A 540 19.46 8.24 -13.62
CA ILE A 540 20.19 9.41 -14.15
C ILE A 540 21.27 8.98 -15.14
N GLY A 541 22.11 8.01 -14.76
CA GLY A 541 23.25 7.59 -15.57
C GLY A 541 22.89 6.85 -16.87
N ALA A 542 21.69 6.26 -16.94
CA ALA A 542 21.21 5.58 -18.13
C ALA A 542 20.40 6.49 -19.08
N TYR A 543 19.99 7.69 -18.64
CA TYR A 543 19.19 8.59 -19.47
C TYR A 543 20.03 9.22 -20.60
N GLN A 544 19.49 9.18 -21.81
CA GLN A 544 20.05 9.79 -23.01
C GLN A 544 19.10 10.90 -23.49
N PRO A 545 19.41 12.18 -23.25
CA PRO A 545 18.61 13.30 -23.75
C PRO A 545 18.45 13.26 -25.26
N LEU A 546 17.35 13.80 -25.77
CA LEU A 546 17.22 13.98 -27.22
C LEU A 546 18.22 15.05 -27.68
N PRO A 547 18.82 14.91 -28.88
CA PRO A 547 19.64 15.96 -29.46
C PRO A 547 18.84 17.27 -29.54
N SER A 548 19.46 18.37 -29.11
CA SER A 548 18.89 19.72 -29.10
C SER A 548 18.53 20.26 -30.47
#